data_AF-A0AA97KM64-F1
#
_entry.id   AF-A0AA97KM64-F1
#
_cell.length_a   1.000
_cell.length_b   1.000
_cell.length_c   1.000
_cell.angle_alpha   90.00
_cell.angle_beta   90.00
_cell.angle_gamma   90.00
#
_symmetry.space_group_name_H-M   'P 1'
#
loop_
_entity.id
_entity.type
_entity.pdbx_description
1 polymer ?
#
loop_
_entity_poly.entity_id
_entity_poly.type
_entity_poly.pdbx_seq_one_letter_code
_entity_poly.pdbx_strand_id
1 'polypeptide(L)'
;MWRFLQRLLRSTPASSPSKRLKTSGPEEKEPPGLRLRFAKLSENALAPSRGSSRAAGYDLYSAYDSEIPPLGKAVVKTDIQISLPSGCYGRVAPRSGLAANHFIDVGAGVIDEDYRGNVGVVLFNFGKETFKVKRGDRIAQLICERIYYPELEEVQVLDDTERGSGGFGSTGKN
;
A
#
# COMPACT_ATOMS: atom_id res chain seq x y z
N MET A 1 45.70 11.80 72.77
CA MET A 1 46.50 12.99 73.12
C MET A 1 46.21 14.07 72.07
N TRP A 2 45.48 15.12 72.47
CA TRP A 2 45.30 16.49 71.90
C TRP A 2 45.04 16.76 70.39
N ARG A 3 43.88 17.35 70.01
CA ARG A 3 43.51 18.79 69.80
C ARG A 3 43.78 19.27 68.35
N PHE A 4 42.83 19.71 67.51
CA PHE A 4 41.88 20.85 67.48
C PHE A 4 42.26 21.87 66.36
N LEU A 5 41.27 22.29 65.53
CA LEU A 5 41.06 23.62 64.87
C LEU A 5 42.05 24.17 63.81
N GLN A 6 41.59 24.41 62.56
CA GLN A 6 41.15 25.74 62.06
C GLN A 6 40.85 25.79 60.54
N ARG A 7 39.95 26.71 60.20
CA ARG A 7 39.33 27.04 58.91
C ARG A 7 39.86 28.41 58.48
N LEU A 8 40.21 28.66 57.21
CA LEU A 8 40.16 29.96 56.50
C LEU A 8 40.64 29.73 55.04
N LEU A 9 39.79 29.83 54.01
CA LEU A 9 39.40 30.98 53.18
C LEU A 9 40.12 31.05 51.80
N ARG A 10 39.30 30.85 50.76
CA ARG A 10 39.21 31.55 49.45
C ARG A 10 40.19 31.30 48.28
N SER A 11 39.50 31.04 47.16
CA SER A 11 39.69 31.46 45.76
C SER A 11 40.75 30.78 44.89
N THR A 12 40.26 29.87 44.04
CA THR A 12 40.93 29.42 42.80
C THR A 12 40.14 29.94 41.59
N PRO A 13 40.79 30.52 40.57
CA PRO A 13 40.12 30.96 39.35
C PRO A 13 39.91 29.80 38.36
N ALA A 14 38.97 30.02 37.45
CA ALA A 14 38.46 29.09 36.46
C ALA A 14 39.45 28.79 35.31
N SER A 15 39.32 27.59 34.74
CA SER A 15 39.52 27.35 33.29
C SER A 15 38.63 26.20 32.83
N SER A 16 37.66 26.53 31.97
CA SER A 16 36.65 25.65 31.38
C SER A 16 37.24 24.55 30.49
N PRO A 17 36.69 23.32 30.51
CA PRO A 17 36.79 22.41 29.37
C PRO A 17 35.57 22.57 28.46
N SER A 18 35.83 22.87 27.19
CA SER A 18 34.86 23.01 26.11
C SER A 18 33.84 21.87 26.07
N LYS A 19 32.56 22.22 26.21
CA LYS A 19 31.45 21.39 25.75
C LYS A 19 31.59 21.25 24.23
N ARG A 20 31.94 20.06 23.77
CA ARG A 20 31.82 19.66 22.37
C ARG A 20 30.32 19.67 22.03
N LEU A 21 29.84 20.73 21.39
CA LEU A 21 28.51 20.74 20.79
C LEU A 21 28.46 19.59 19.79
N LYS A 22 27.57 18.63 20.02
CA LYS A 22 27.04 17.80 18.94
C LYS A 22 26.20 18.72 18.07
N THR A 23 26.79 19.25 17.01
CA THR A 23 26.02 19.75 15.88
C THR A 23 25.31 18.54 15.28
N SER A 24 24.05 18.34 15.64
CA SER A 24 23.13 17.51 14.86
C SER A 24 23.06 18.13 13.47
N GLY A 25 23.78 17.52 12.52
CA GLY A 25 23.53 17.80 11.11
C GLY A 25 22.06 17.51 10.80
N PRO A 26 21.51 18.09 9.72
CA PRO A 26 20.18 17.70 9.28
C PRO A 26 20.18 16.18 9.12
N GLU A 27 19.27 15.48 9.79
CA GLU A 27 18.93 14.12 9.39
C GLU A 27 18.66 14.19 7.89
N GLU A 28 19.53 13.57 7.10
CA GLU A 28 19.26 13.34 5.69
C GLU A 28 17.98 12.51 5.65
N LYS A 29 16.85 13.19 5.48
CA LYS A 29 15.59 12.55 5.14
C LYS A 29 15.90 11.78 3.88
N GLU A 30 15.92 10.45 3.95
CA GLU A 30 15.91 9.61 2.76
C GLU A 30 14.90 10.24 1.78
N PRO A 31 15.25 10.37 0.48
CA PRO A 31 14.30 10.85 -0.51
C PRO A 31 13.00 10.05 -0.30
N PRO A 32 11.82 10.68 -0.24
CA PRO A 32 10.60 10.03 0.24
C PRO A 32 10.44 8.68 -0.44
N GLY A 33 10.81 7.63 0.29
CA GLY A 33 11.01 6.33 -0.33
C GLY A 33 9.68 5.83 -0.86
N LEU A 34 9.69 5.19 -2.03
CA LEU A 34 8.55 4.47 -2.60
C LEU A 34 8.18 3.28 -1.69
N ARG A 35 7.60 3.57 -0.54
CA ARG A 35 7.26 2.60 0.51
C ARG A 35 5.74 2.49 0.59
N LEU A 36 5.21 1.32 0.24
CA LEU A 36 3.86 0.93 0.62
C LEU A 36 3.84 0.62 2.12
N ARG A 37 3.06 1.36 2.90
CA ARG A 37 2.86 1.11 4.34
C ARG A 37 1.54 0.38 4.54
N PHE A 38 1.48 -0.50 5.53
CA PHE A 38 0.24 -1.15 5.95
C PHE A 38 0.18 -1.28 7.47
N ALA A 39 -1.02 -1.37 8.01
CA ALA A 39 -1.26 -1.73 9.41
C ALA A 39 -2.35 -2.81 9.47
N LYS A 40 -2.19 -3.76 10.38
CA LYS A 40 -3.19 -4.79 10.65
C LYS A 40 -4.32 -4.21 11.52
N LEU A 41 -5.55 -4.51 11.14
CA LEU A 41 -6.77 -4.14 11.86
C LEU A 41 -7.24 -5.27 12.79
N SER A 42 -6.71 -6.48 12.62
CA SER A 42 -7.00 -7.64 13.47
C SER A 42 -5.83 -8.63 13.49
N GLU A 43 -5.91 -9.63 14.37
CA GLU A 43 -4.99 -10.78 14.41
C GLU A 43 -5.12 -11.72 13.21
N ASN A 44 -6.22 -11.63 12.47
CA ASN A 44 -6.47 -12.46 11.29
C ASN A 44 -5.70 -11.98 10.07
N ALA A 45 -5.30 -10.70 10.05
CA ALA A 45 -4.62 -10.08 8.93
C ALA A 45 -3.21 -10.65 8.72
N LEU A 46 -2.86 -10.87 7.45
CA LEU A 46 -1.52 -11.26 7.01
C LEU A 46 -0.86 -10.13 6.25
N ALA A 47 0.47 -10.02 6.39
CA ALA A 47 1.25 -9.04 5.64
C ALA A 47 1.21 -9.41 4.15
N PRO A 48 0.90 -8.46 3.24
CA PRO A 48 1.00 -8.72 1.81
C PRO A 48 2.41 -9.15 1.42
N SER A 49 2.53 -10.08 0.46
CA SER A 49 3.82 -10.64 0.06
C SER A 49 3.97 -10.67 -1.45
N ARG A 50 5.20 -10.77 -1.96
CA ARG A 50 5.45 -10.88 -3.40
C ARG A 50 5.73 -12.32 -3.78
N GLY A 51 5.11 -12.79 -4.85
CA GLY A 51 5.38 -14.12 -5.41
C GLY A 51 6.77 -14.27 -6.04
N SER A 52 7.41 -13.16 -6.42
CA SER A 52 8.79 -13.15 -6.96
C SER A 52 9.44 -11.78 -6.80
N SER A 53 10.75 -11.69 -7.04
CA SER A 53 11.53 -10.44 -6.93
C SER A 53 11.08 -9.33 -7.87
N ARG A 54 10.38 -9.67 -8.96
CA ARG A 54 9.83 -8.74 -9.95
C ARG A 54 8.32 -8.89 -10.16
N ALA A 55 7.62 -9.57 -9.24
CA ALA A 55 6.16 -9.61 -9.25
C ALA A 55 5.59 -8.18 -9.21
N ALA A 56 4.62 -7.90 -10.08
CA ALA A 56 4.01 -6.57 -10.18
C ALA A 56 3.17 -6.22 -8.94
N GLY A 57 2.48 -7.22 -8.37
CA GLY A 57 1.61 -7.05 -7.21
C GLY A 57 2.09 -7.75 -5.95
N TYR A 58 1.56 -7.29 -4.81
CA TYR A 58 1.61 -7.98 -3.53
C TYR A 58 0.35 -8.84 -3.38
N ASP A 59 0.51 -10.15 -3.18
CA ASP A 59 -0.60 -11.05 -2.86
C ASP A 59 -1.33 -10.55 -1.60
N LEU A 60 -2.66 -10.42 -1.72
CA LEU A 60 -3.58 -10.08 -0.63
C LEU A 60 -4.25 -11.34 -0.10
N TYR A 61 -4.38 -11.40 1.22
CA TYR A 61 -4.85 -12.58 1.95
C TYR A 61 -6.25 -12.36 2.51
N SER A 62 -7.08 -13.40 2.47
CA SER A 62 -8.35 -13.36 3.20
C SER A 62 -8.11 -13.41 4.71
N ALA A 63 -8.74 -12.51 5.45
CA ALA A 63 -8.76 -12.57 6.92
C ALA A 63 -9.78 -13.59 7.46
N TYR A 64 -10.75 -14.03 6.64
CA TYR A 64 -11.86 -14.86 7.10
C TYR A 64 -12.18 -15.99 6.12
N ASP A 65 -12.88 -17.00 6.60
CA ASP A 65 -13.56 -17.94 5.73
C ASP A 65 -14.72 -17.24 5.03
N SER A 66 -14.95 -17.56 3.75
CA SER A 66 -16.04 -17.00 2.95
C SER A 66 -16.41 -17.97 1.83
N GLU A 67 -17.64 -17.87 1.36
CA GLU A 67 -18.11 -18.63 0.19
C GLU A 67 -18.65 -17.65 -0.84
N ILE A 68 -18.20 -17.78 -2.09
CA ILE A 68 -18.72 -17.00 -3.21
C ILE A 68 -19.59 -17.92 -4.06
N PRO A 69 -20.93 -17.76 -4.03
CA PRO A 69 -21.83 -18.63 -4.77
C PRO A 69 -21.62 -18.52 -6.29
N PRO A 70 -22.01 -19.53 -7.07
CA PRO A 70 -21.98 -19.48 -8.53
C PRO A 70 -22.69 -18.25 -9.07
N LEU A 71 -22.11 -17.58 -10.06
CA LEU A 71 -22.61 -16.33 -10.64
C LEU A 71 -22.83 -15.21 -9.61
N GLY A 72 -22.16 -15.31 -8.46
CA GLY A 72 -22.30 -14.41 -7.32
C GLY A 72 -21.06 -13.57 -7.07
N LYS A 73 -21.12 -12.79 -5.98
CA LYS A 73 -20.02 -11.94 -5.54
C LYS A 73 -19.92 -11.89 -4.02
N ALA A 74 -18.73 -11.66 -3.50
CA ALA A 74 -18.50 -11.36 -2.10
C ALA A 74 -17.42 -10.29 -1.93
N VAL A 75 -17.51 -9.52 -0.85
CA VAL A 75 -16.41 -8.65 -0.41
C VAL A 75 -15.61 -9.41 0.65
N VAL A 76 -14.42 -9.86 0.27
CA VAL A 76 -13.50 -10.57 1.16
C VAL A 76 -12.60 -9.54 1.84
N LYS A 77 -12.66 -9.48 3.18
CA LYS A 77 -11.85 -8.56 3.98
C LYS A 77 -10.42 -9.08 4.12
N THR A 78 -9.46 -8.16 4.04
CA THR A 78 -8.04 -8.45 4.30
C THR A 78 -7.61 -8.08 5.71
N ASP A 79 -8.40 -7.24 6.40
CA ASP A 79 -8.09 -6.65 7.69
C ASP A 79 -6.74 -5.91 7.73
N ILE A 80 -6.33 -5.36 6.60
CA ILE A 80 -5.28 -4.34 6.56
C ILE A 80 -5.87 -3.00 6.11
N GLN A 81 -5.29 -1.93 6.62
CA GLN A 81 -5.34 -0.61 6.01
C GLN A 81 -3.98 -0.30 5.40
N ILE A 82 -3.96 0.52 4.36
CA ILE A 82 -2.73 0.85 3.63
C ILE A 82 -2.54 2.36 3.50
N SER A 83 -1.29 2.77 3.29
CA SER A 83 -0.92 4.10 2.82
C SER A 83 0.00 3.88 1.63
N LEU A 84 -0.53 4.21 0.44
CA LEU A 84 0.17 4.11 -0.82
C LEU A 84 1.26 5.18 -0.93
N PRO A 85 2.34 4.92 -1.69
CA PRO A 85 3.30 5.97 -2.04
C PRO A 85 2.63 7.00 -2.97
N SER A 86 3.06 8.26 -2.89
CA SER A 86 2.40 9.33 -3.63
C SER A 86 2.54 9.18 -5.15
N GLY A 87 1.49 9.56 -5.88
CA GLY A 87 1.45 9.47 -7.35
C GLY A 87 1.03 8.10 -7.87
N CYS A 88 0.37 7.29 -7.03
CA CYS A 88 -0.18 6.00 -7.43
C CYS A 88 -1.48 5.67 -6.69
N TYR A 89 -2.27 4.79 -7.28
CA TYR A 89 -3.37 4.13 -6.59
C TYR A 89 -3.07 2.64 -6.42
N GLY A 90 -3.79 1.99 -5.50
CA GLY A 90 -3.71 0.56 -5.30
C GLY A 90 -4.74 -0.16 -6.17
N ARG A 91 -4.30 -0.79 -7.26
CA ARG A 91 -5.19 -1.67 -8.03
C ARG A 91 -5.24 -3.06 -7.41
N VAL A 92 -6.43 -3.49 -6.99
CA VAL A 92 -6.69 -4.89 -6.65
C VAL A 92 -6.95 -5.66 -7.94
N ALA A 93 -6.05 -6.57 -8.29
CA ALA A 93 -6.04 -7.31 -9.54
C ALA A 93 -6.29 -8.81 -9.30
N PRO A 94 -6.90 -9.52 -10.27
CA PRO A 94 -7.10 -10.95 -10.17
C PRO A 94 -5.77 -11.72 -10.21
N ARG A 95 -5.76 -12.89 -9.58
CA ARG A 95 -4.65 -13.87 -9.67
C ARG A 95 -4.98 -14.84 -10.81
N SER A 96 -4.05 -15.02 -11.75
CA SER A 96 -4.29 -15.84 -12.95
C SER A 96 -4.70 -17.28 -12.64
N GLY A 97 -4.14 -17.89 -11.60
CA GLY A 97 -4.53 -19.25 -11.19
C GLY A 97 -5.98 -19.36 -10.73
N LEU A 98 -6.51 -18.32 -10.05
CA LEU A 98 -7.92 -18.31 -9.64
C LEU A 98 -8.85 -18.06 -10.83
N ALA A 99 -8.44 -17.18 -11.75
CA ALA A 99 -9.19 -16.90 -12.98
C ALA A 99 -9.26 -18.15 -13.88
N ALA A 100 -8.14 -18.80 -14.15
CA ALA A 100 -8.08 -19.94 -15.06
C ALA A 100 -8.72 -21.21 -14.50
N ASN A 101 -8.51 -21.51 -13.21
CA ASN A 101 -8.91 -22.80 -12.63
C ASN A 101 -10.28 -22.77 -11.95
N HIS A 102 -10.74 -21.59 -11.52
CA HIS A 102 -11.98 -21.45 -10.74
C HIS A 102 -12.94 -20.39 -11.30
N PHE A 103 -12.58 -19.75 -12.41
CA PHE A 103 -13.36 -18.71 -13.07
C PHE A 103 -13.73 -17.53 -12.14
N ILE A 104 -12.74 -17.14 -11.32
CA ILE A 104 -12.82 -16.03 -10.37
C ILE A 104 -12.20 -14.77 -10.96
N ASP A 105 -12.89 -13.65 -10.79
CA ASP A 105 -12.42 -12.32 -11.17
C ASP A 105 -12.51 -11.33 -10.01
N VAL A 106 -11.88 -10.17 -10.16
CA VAL A 106 -11.89 -9.08 -9.18
C VAL A 106 -12.65 -7.88 -9.75
N GLY A 107 -13.67 -7.44 -9.02
CA GLY A 107 -14.41 -6.21 -9.28
C GLY A 107 -13.88 -5.00 -8.52
N ALA A 108 -14.38 -3.82 -8.90
CA ALA A 108 -14.00 -2.52 -8.32
C ALA A 108 -12.48 -2.31 -8.35
N GLY A 109 -11.80 -2.55 -7.23
CA GLY A 109 -10.36 -2.69 -7.18
C GLY A 109 -9.55 -1.39 -7.26
N VAL A 110 -10.19 -0.22 -7.19
CA VAL A 110 -9.49 1.08 -7.05
C VAL A 110 -9.40 1.42 -5.57
N ILE A 111 -8.19 1.37 -5.01
CA ILE A 111 -7.91 1.85 -3.65
C ILE A 111 -7.18 3.19 -3.76
N ASP A 112 -7.86 4.26 -3.35
CA ASP A 112 -7.34 5.62 -3.43
C ASP A 112 -6.17 5.86 -2.46
N GLU A 113 -5.29 6.81 -2.81
CA GLU A 113 -4.09 7.16 -2.03
C GLU A 113 -4.41 7.62 -0.60
N ASP A 114 -5.58 8.24 -0.42
CA ASP A 114 -6.09 8.79 0.84
C ASP A 114 -6.97 7.81 1.64
N TYR A 115 -7.27 6.62 1.10
CA TYR A 115 -8.07 5.61 1.80
C TYR A 115 -7.33 5.01 3.00
N ARG A 116 -7.98 4.99 4.17
CA ARG A 116 -7.44 4.41 5.43
C ARG A 116 -8.35 3.35 6.06
N GLY A 117 -9.37 2.92 5.35
CA GLY A 117 -10.26 1.85 5.82
C GLY A 117 -9.67 0.45 5.59
N ASN A 118 -10.51 -0.56 5.83
CA ASN A 118 -10.17 -1.95 5.60
C ASN A 118 -10.17 -2.26 4.10
N VAL A 119 -9.03 -2.69 3.55
CA VAL A 119 -8.92 -3.09 2.14
C VAL A 119 -9.80 -4.33 1.91
N GLY A 120 -10.88 -4.14 1.17
CA GLY A 120 -11.77 -5.21 0.73
C GLY A 120 -11.46 -5.66 -0.69
N VAL A 121 -11.60 -6.95 -0.97
CA VAL A 121 -11.47 -7.52 -2.31
C VAL A 121 -12.86 -7.98 -2.76
N VAL A 122 -13.37 -7.37 -3.83
CA VAL A 122 -14.64 -7.78 -4.44
C VAL A 122 -14.35 -8.94 -5.39
N LEU A 123 -14.67 -10.16 -4.99
CA LEU A 123 -14.53 -11.34 -5.84
C LEU A 123 -15.85 -11.60 -6.58
N PHE A 124 -15.76 -11.81 -7.88
CA PHE A 124 -16.82 -12.38 -8.71
C PHE A 124 -16.53 -13.84 -9.00
N ASN A 125 -17.55 -14.69 -8.87
CA ASN A 125 -17.47 -16.08 -9.29
C ASN A 125 -18.32 -16.28 -10.53
N PHE A 126 -17.68 -16.40 -11.70
CA PHE A 126 -18.37 -16.71 -12.96
C PHE A 126 -18.50 -18.22 -13.18
N GLY A 127 -17.92 -19.03 -12.30
CA GLY A 127 -18.01 -20.48 -12.31
C GLY A 127 -19.40 -21.01 -11.93
N LYS A 128 -19.55 -22.33 -12.11
CA LYS A 128 -20.79 -23.06 -11.81
C LYS A 128 -20.83 -23.65 -10.41
N GLU A 129 -19.71 -23.61 -9.69
CA GLU A 129 -19.54 -24.17 -8.35
C GLU A 129 -19.26 -23.06 -7.34
N THR A 130 -19.67 -23.26 -6.09
CA THR A 130 -19.34 -22.33 -5.00
C THR A 130 -17.83 -22.32 -4.78
N PHE A 131 -17.22 -21.15 -4.87
CA PHE A 131 -15.80 -20.98 -4.56
C PHE A 131 -15.62 -20.72 -3.07
N LYS A 132 -14.88 -21.59 -2.40
CA LYS A 132 -14.60 -21.50 -0.97
C LYS A 132 -13.27 -20.78 -0.76
N VAL A 133 -13.32 -19.68 -0.01
CA VAL A 133 -12.15 -18.95 0.46
C VAL A 133 -11.93 -19.31 1.92
N LYS A 134 -10.70 -19.70 2.27
CA LYS A 134 -10.28 -19.90 3.65
C LYS A 134 -9.47 -18.71 4.15
N ARG A 135 -9.50 -18.47 5.47
CA ARG A 135 -8.57 -17.54 6.11
C ARG A 135 -7.14 -17.92 5.71
N GLY A 136 -6.38 -16.92 5.25
CA GLY A 136 -5.00 -17.09 4.81
C GLY A 136 -4.84 -17.44 3.33
N ASP A 137 -5.92 -17.65 2.58
CA ASP A 137 -5.82 -17.82 1.13
C ASP A 137 -5.43 -16.51 0.44
N ARG A 138 -4.56 -16.62 -0.55
CA ARG A 138 -4.19 -15.49 -1.43
C ARG A 138 -5.26 -15.33 -2.50
N ILE A 139 -6.05 -14.27 -2.41
CA ILE A 139 -7.28 -14.14 -3.20
C ILE A 139 -7.23 -13.05 -4.28
N ALA A 140 -6.30 -12.11 -4.16
CA ALA A 140 -6.03 -11.08 -5.16
C ALA A 140 -4.58 -10.61 -5.04
N GLN A 141 -4.18 -9.63 -5.85
CA GLN A 141 -2.90 -8.96 -5.70
C GLN A 141 -3.08 -7.43 -5.79
N LEU A 142 -2.35 -6.68 -4.97
CA LEU A 142 -2.33 -5.23 -4.98
C LEU A 142 -1.16 -4.72 -5.82
N ILE A 143 -1.45 -3.96 -6.88
CA ILE A 143 -0.48 -3.33 -7.76
C ILE A 143 -0.49 -1.82 -7.50
N CYS A 144 0.66 -1.23 -7.23
CA CYS A 144 0.78 0.23 -7.11
C CYS A 144 0.90 0.84 -8.51
N GLU A 145 -0.21 1.31 -9.08
CA GLU A 145 -0.25 1.84 -10.44
C GLU A 145 -0.07 3.34 -10.46
N ARG A 146 0.96 3.80 -11.16
CA ARG A 146 1.29 5.23 -11.27
C ARG A 146 0.21 5.96 -12.04
N ILE A 147 -0.17 7.13 -11.53
CA ILE A 147 -1.18 8.00 -12.12
C ILE A 147 -0.74 9.46 -12.05
N TYR A 148 -1.40 10.29 -12.84
CA TYR A 148 -1.36 11.74 -12.69
C TYR A 148 -2.63 12.23 -12.00
N TYR A 149 -2.53 13.38 -11.33
CA TYR A 149 -3.66 14.12 -10.77
C TYR A 149 -3.82 15.44 -11.54
N PRO A 150 -4.29 15.42 -12.81
CA PRO A 150 -4.45 16.64 -13.59
C PRO A 150 -5.63 17.46 -13.09
N GLU A 151 -5.56 18.78 -13.29
CA GLU A 151 -6.74 19.63 -13.25
C GLU A 151 -7.59 19.41 -14.51
N LEU A 152 -8.92 19.48 -14.38
CA LEU A 152 -9.83 19.36 -15.52
C LEU A 152 -10.03 20.73 -16.17
N GLU A 153 -9.85 20.79 -17.50
CA GLU A 153 -10.06 21.98 -18.31
C GLU A 153 -11.12 21.67 -19.39
N GLU A 154 -12.19 22.46 -19.44
CA GLU A 154 -13.23 22.36 -20.47
C GLU A 154 -12.87 23.24 -21.68
N VAL A 155 -12.90 22.66 -22.89
CA VAL A 155 -12.59 23.35 -24.16
C VAL A 155 -13.72 23.14 -25.17
N GLN A 156 -13.84 24.04 -26.16
CA GLN A 156 -14.90 23.95 -27.16
C GLN A 156 -14.70 22.80 -28.16
N VAL A 157 -13.45 22.54 -28.58
CA VAL A 157 -13.08 21.53 -29.57
C VAL A 157 -11.67 21.02 -29.23
N LEU A 158 -11.43 19.72 -29.44
CA LEU A 158 -10.10 19.08 -29.32
C LEU A 158 -9.38 19.07 -30.67
N ASP A 159 -8.06 18.90 -30.65
CA ASP A 159 -7.24 18.70 -31.85
C ASP A 159 -7.53 17.35 -32.54
N ASP A 160 -7.31 17.31 -33.86
CA ASP A 160 -7.43 16.08 -34.64
C ASP A 160 -6.24 15.15 -34.37
N THR A 161 -6.50 13.84 -34.31
CA THR A 161 -5.46 12.80 -34.22
C THR A 161 -5.62 11.77 -35.34
N GLU A 162 -4.57 11.01 -35.64
CA GLU A 162 -4.64 9.91 -36.62
C GLU A 162 -5.76 8.90 -36.31
N ARG A 163 -6.10 8.71 -35.03
CA ARG A 163 -7.16 7.79 -34.60
C ARG A 163 -8.57 8.40 -34.73
N GLY A 164 -8.70 9.72 -34.54
CA GLY A 164 -9.99 10.43 -34.57
C GLY A 164 -11.05 9.78 -33.68
N SER A 165 -12.26 9.58 -34.22
CA SER A 165 -13.39 8.93 -33.54
C SER A 165 -13.37 7.40 -33.57
N GLY A 166 -12.28 6.77 -34.03
CA GLY A 166 -12.16 5.31 -34.16
C GLY A 166 -12.05 4.57 -32.81
N GLY A 167 -13.01 3.70 -32.50
CA GLY A 167 -13.04 2.85 -31.31
C GLY A 167 -13.73 1.50 -31.54
N PHE A 168 -13.90 0.69 -30.49
CA PHE A 168 -14.69 -0.56 -30.52
C PHE A 168 -14.33 -1.56 -31.64
N GLY A 169 -13.03 -1.78 -31.86
CA GLY A 169 -12.55 -2.69 -32.91
C GLY A 169 -12.35 -2.03 -34.28
N SER A 170 -12.21 -0.70 -34.33
CA SER A 170 -11.97 0.08 -35.55
C SER A 170 -10.72 -0.32 -36.34
N THR A 171 -9.73 -0.96 -35.70
CA THR A 171 -8.49 -1.45 -36.34
C THR A 171 -8.60 -2.86 -36.91
N GLY A 172 -9.78 -3.48 -36.87
CA GLY A 172 -10.01 -4.82 -37.42
C GLY A 172 -9.68 -5.97 -36.47
N LYS A 173 -9.72 -7.19 -37.01
CA LYS A 173 -9.57 -8.46 -36.27
C LYS A 173 -8.32 -9.29 -36.64
N ASN A 174 -7.49 -8.80 -37.57
CA ASN A 174 -6.40 -9.56 -38.20
C ASN A 174 -5.09 -8.81 -38.16
#